data_AF-A0A1Z4RDC1-F1
#
_entry.id   AF-A0A1Z4RDC1-F1
#
_cell.length_a   1.000
_cell.length_b   1.000
_cell.length_c   1.000
_cell.angle_alpha   90.00
_cell.angle_beta   90.00
_cell.angle_gamma   90.00
#
_symmetry.space_group_name_H-M   'P 1'
#
loop_
_entity.id
_entity.type
_entity.pdbx_description
1 polymer ?
#
loop_
_entity_poly.entity_id
_entity_poly.type
_entity_poly.pdbx_seq_one_letter_code
_entity_poly.pdbx_strand_id
1 'polypeptide(L)'
;MIDLSAEAWEQRYQESRDRWDLGCPAPPLINLLASAQAPQPGRMAVLGCGSGQDAMLFSVAGFDVVGFDFAPSTIAKASTTAKARELSACEGGCNVYLRRSAQLFFRNPSSMKTVRNTLGN
;
A
#
# COMPACT_ATOMS: atom_id res chain seq x y z
N MET A 1 -30.30 5.42 -7.43
CA MET A 1 -29.08 5.16 -8.23
C MET A 1 -27.91 5.15 -7.26
N ILE A 2 -27.05 4.13 -7.31
CA ILE A 2 -25.91 4.02 -6.38
C ILE A 2 -24.82 4.97 -6.87
N ASP A 3 -24.41 5.94 -6.04
CA ASP A 3 -23.25 6.80 -6.32
C ASP A 3 -21.95 6.04 -6.02
N LEU A 4 -21.06 6.01 -7.03
CA LEU A 4 -19.77 5.33 -7.06
C LEU A 4 -18.59 6.32 -7.25
N SER A 5 -18.84 7.63 -7.09
CA SER A 5 -17.80 8.66 -7.08
C SER A 5 -16.76 8.44 -5.98
N ALA A 6 -15.57 9.01 -6.13
CA ALA A 6 -14.50 8.91 -5.13
C ALA A 6 -14.95 9.48 -3.78
N GLU A 7 -15.70 10.57 -3.81
CA GLU A 7 -16.30 11.22 -2.64
C GLU A 7 -17.30 10.30 -1.94
N ALA A 8 -18.12 9.57 -2.69
CA ALA A 8 -19.07 8.61 -2.13
C ALA A 8 -18.38 7.37 -1.54
N TRP A 9 -17.19 7.00 -2.01
CA TRP A 9 -16.35 5.97 -1.39
C TRP A 9 -15.75 6.46 -0.07
N GLU A 10 -15.16 7.66 -0.06
CA GLU A 10 -14.64 8.30 1.16
C GLU A 10 -15.72 8.38 2.25
N GLN A 11 -16.93 8.84 1.90
CA GLN A 11 -18.05 8.91 2.83
C GLN A 11 -18.40 7.54 3.43
N ARG A 12 -18.41 6.47 2.62
CA ARG A 12 -18.69 5.11 3.12
C ARG A 12 -17.64 4.61 4.11
N TYR A 13 -16.37 4.94 3.88
CA TYR A 13 -15.30 4.61 4.82
C TYR A 13 -15.40 5.41 6.12
N GLN A 14 -15.71 6.71 6.04
CA GLN A 14 -15.93 7.54 7.23
C GLN A 14 -17.14 7.07 8.06
N GLU A 15 -18.22 6.65 7.39
CA GLU A 15 -19.42 6.11 8.03
C GLU A 15 -19.24 4.68 8.58
N SER A 16 -18.03 4.09 8.46
CA SER A 16 -17.76 2.68 8.83
C SER A 16 -18.74 1.69 8.16
N ARG A 17 -19.13 2.00 6.92
CA ARG A 17 -19.99 1.15 6.09
C ARG A 17 -19.19 0.21 5.20
N ASP A 18 -17.90 0.06 5.50
CA ASP A 18 -16.94 -0.84 4.91
C ASP A 18 -17.16 -2.29 5.38
N ARG A 19 -18.38 -2.82 5.19
CA ARG A 19 -18.74 -4.21 5.56
C ARG A 19 -17.92 -5.28 4.82
N TRP A 20 -17.17 -4.88 3.80
CA TRP A 20 -16.24 -5.71 3.05
C TRP A 20 -14.82 -5.72 3.63
N ASP A 21 -14.48 -4.79 4.54
CA ASP A 21 -13.20 -4.84 5.26
C ASP A 21 -13.30 -5.93 6.34
N LEU A 22 -12.54 -7.01 6.15
CA LEU A 22 -12.48 -8.11 7.10
C LEU A 22 -11.59 -7.78 8.32
N GLY A 23 -10.85 -6.67 8.29
CA GLY A 23 -9.86 -6.32 9.33
C GLY A 23 -8.64 -7.24 9.37
N CYS A 24 -8.63 -8.30 8.54
CA CYS A 24 -7.56 -9.24 8.34
C CYS A 24 -7.38 -9.50 6.84
N PRO A 25 -6.22 -10.03 6.40
CA PRO A 25 -6.02 -10.39 5.01
C PRO A 25 -7.02 -11.46 4.57
N ALA A 26 -7.43 -11.41 3.30
CA ALA A 26 -8.40 -12.35 2.76
C ALA A 26 -7.87 -13.80 2.90
N PRO A 27 -8.63 -14.73 3.52
CA PRO A 27 -8.18 -16.10 3.72
C PRO A 27 -7.67 -16.82 2.46
N PRO A 28 -8.25 -16.61 1.26
CA PRO A 28 -7.71 -17.20 0.04
C PRO A 28 -6.28 -16.75 -0.31
N LEU A 29 -5.92 -15.50 -0.01
CA LEU A 29 -4.57 -14.96 -0.28
C LEU A 29 -3.54 -15.51 0.69
N ILE A 30 -3.93 -15.70 1.96
CA ILE A 30 -3.11 -16.40 2.96
C ILE A 30 -2.83 -17.82 2.48
N ASN A 31 -3.87 -18.54 2.04
CA ASN A 31 -3.74 -19.91 1.54
C ASN A 31 -2.87 -19.98 0.27
N LEU A 32 -2.98 -19.00 -0.63
CA LEU A 32 -2.15 -18.92 -1.83
C LEU A 32 -0.66 -18.80 -1.47
N LEU A 33 -0.31 -17.91 -0.54
CA LEU A 33 1.08 -17.73 -0.10
C LEU A 33 1.64 -18.94 0.66
N ALA A 34 0.79 -19.73 1.30
CA ALA A 34 1.18 -20.97 1.96
C ALA A 34 1.28 -22.17 1.00
N SER A 35 0.76 -22.06 -0.23
CA SER A 35 0.73 -23.15 -1.20
C SER A 35 2.04 -23.34 -1.95
N ALA A 36 2.23 -24.51 -2.57
CA ALA A 36 3.35 -24.76 -3.47
C ALA A 36 3.30 -23.90 -4.76
N GLN A 37 2.15 -23.27 -5.04
CA GLN A 37 1.92 -22.35 -6.15
C GLN A 37 2.11 -20.90 -5.73
N ALA A 38 2.66 -20.63 -4.55
CA ALA A 38 2.93 -19.29 -4.08
C ALA A 38 3.78 -18.52 -5.12
N PRO A 39 3.36 -17.30 -5.52
CA PRO A 39 4.14 -16.48 -6.43
C PRO A 39 5.49 -16.14 -5.79
N GLN A 40 6.51 -16.01 -6.63
CA GLN A 40 7.81 -15.53 -6.16
C GLN A 40 7.73 -14.03 -5.82
N PRO A 41 8.44 -13.57 -4.77
CA PRO A 41 8.47 -12.17 -4.40
C PRO A 41 8.88 -11.28 -5.58
N GLY A 42 8.07 -10.24 -5.82
CA GLY A 42 8.25 -9.31 -6.92
C GLY A 42 7.52 -7.99 -6.65
N ARG A 43 7.24 -7.24 -7.72
CA ARG A 43 6.43 -6.01 -7.62
C ARG A 43 4.95 -6.34 -7.76
N MET A 44 4.13 -5.82 -6.85
CA MET A 44 2.69 -6.04 -6.80
C MET A 44 1.94 -4.71 -6.62
N ALA A 45 0.81 -4.58 -7.29
CA ALA A 45 -0.13 -3.48 -7.06
C ALA A 45 -1.44 -4.04 -6.51
N VAL A 46 -1.98 -3.41 -5.47
CA VAL A 46 -3.29 -3.72 -4.90
C VAL A 46 -4.21 -2.53 -5.18
N LEU A 47 -5.13 -2.71 -6.12
CA LEU A 47 -6.12 -1.69 -6.47
C LEU A 47 -7.32 -1.77 -5.54
N GLY A 48 -7.76 -0.63 -5.00
CA GLY A 48 -8.80 -0.60 -3.96
C GLY A 48 -8.31 -1.26 -2.68
N CYS A 49 -7.12 -0.87 -2.20
CA CYS A 49 -6.50 -1.54 -1.07
C CYS A 49 -7.25 -1.36 0.25
N GLY A 50 -8.15 -0.39 0.36
CA GLY A 50 -8.87 -0.08 1.59
C GLY A 50 -7.89 0.11 2.74
N SER A 51 -8.11 -0.62 3.84
CA SER A 51 -7.24 -0.60 5.03
C SER A 51 -5.87 -1.26 4.83
N GLY A 52 -5.60 -1.85 3.66
CA GLY A 52 -4.30 -2.35 3.25
C GLY A 52 -3.91 -3.72 3.81
N GLN A 53 -4.85 -4.50 4.34
CA GLN A 53 -4.57 -5.81 4.95
C GLN A 53 -3.86 -6.78 4.00
N ASP A 54 -4.39 -6.93 2.79
CA ASP A 54 -3.81 -7.81 1.77
C ASP A 54 -2.45 -7.28 1.30
N ALA A 55 -2.34 -5.95 1.13
CA ALA A 55 -1.09 -5.33 0.72
C ALA A 55 0.03 -5.57 1.74
N MET A 56 -0.29 -5.50 3.04
CA MET A 56 0.66 -5.81 4.11
C MET A 56 1.03 -7.30 4.15
N LEU A 57 0.08 -8.21 3.91
CA LEU A 57 0.35 -9.65 3.85
C LEU A 57 1.45 -9.96 2.82
N PHE A 58 1.30 -9.44 1.60
CA PHE A 58 2.29 -9.63 0.55
C PHE A 58 3.60 -8.90 0.86
N SER A 59 3.56 -7.71 1.47
CA SER A 59 4.77 -7.00 1.89
C SER A 59 5.58 -7.81 2.92
N VAL A 60 4.90 -8.44 3.89
CA VAL A 60 5.52 -9.34 4.88
C VAL A 60 6.11 -10.59 4.20
N ALA A 61 5.46 -11.10 3.16
CA ALA A 61 5.96 -12.20 2.33
C ALA A 61 7.13 -11.82 1.41
N GLY A 62 7.60 -10.56 1.45
CA GLY A 62 8.78 -10.09 0.74
C GLY A 62 8.50 -9.37 -0.59
N PHE A 63 7.23 -9.12 -0.91
CA PHE A 63 6.85 -8.38 -2.11
C PHE A 63 7.08 -6.87 -1.94
N ASP A 64 7.33 -6.22 -3.06
CA ASP A 64 7.33 -4.76 -3.20
C ASP A 64 5.91 -4.32 -3.59
N VAL A 65 5.12 -3.86 -2.62
CA VAL A 65 3.68 -3.67 -2.78
C VAL A 65 3.29 -2.20 -2.81
N VAL A 66 2.48 -1.83 -3.80
CA VAL A 66 1.84 -0.52 -3.91
C VAL A 66 0.33 -0.68 -3.79
N GLY A 67 -0.26 -0.17 -2.72
CA GLY A 67 -1.70 -0.07 -2.55
C GLY A 67 -2.23 1.23 -3.14
N PHE A 68 -3.35 1.17 -3.85
CA PHE A 68 -4.05 2.33 -4.41
C PHE A 68 -5.47 2.38 -3.86
N ASP A 69 -5.91 3.54 -3.41
CA ASP A 69 -7.29 3.77 -2.99
C ASP A 69 -7.66 5.23 -3.23
N PHE A 70 -8.92 5.52 -3.56
CA PHE A 70 -9.36 6.89 -3.80
C PHE A 70 -9.70 7.64 -2.51
N ALA A 71 -9.93 6.93 -1.41
CA ALA A 71 -10.34 7.48 -0.13
C ALA A 71 -9.12 7.87 0.72
N PRO A 72 -8.88 9.17 1.00
CA PRO A 72 -7.77 9.59 1.86
C PRO A 72 -7.80 8.95 3.25
N SER A 73 -9.00 8.70 3.79
CA SER A 73 -9.14 8.06 5.12
C SER A 73 -8.59 6.64 5.15
N THR A 74 -8.75 5.87 4.08
CA THR A 74 -8.25 4.49 4.03
C THR A 74 -6.74 4.44 3.87
N ILE A 75 -6.17 5.36 3.09
CA ILE A 75 -4.71 5.52 2.95
C ILE A 75 -4.08 5.84 4.31
N ALA A 76 -4.67 6.78 5.07
CA ALA A 76 -4.21 7.12 6.41
C ALA A 76 -4.31 5.92 7.38
N LYS A 77 -5.42 5.16 7.31
CA LYS A 77 -5.63 3.93 8.10
C LYS A 77 -4.61 2.85 7.73
N ALA A 78 -4.35 2.64 6.45
CA ALA A 78 -3.37 1.70 5.94
C ALA A 78 -1.95 2.08 6.36
N SER A 79 -1.57 3.35 6.23
CA SER A 79 -0.29 3.90 6.68
C SER A 79 -0.07 3.69 8.17
N THR A 80 -1.08 3.99 9.00
CA THR A 80 -1.03 3.77 10.45
C THR A 80 -0.88 2.29 10.81
N THR A 81 -1.66 1.42 10.16
CA THR A 81 -1.61 -0.02 10.38
C THR A 81 -0.28 -0.63 9.94
N ALA A 82 0.28 -0.16 8.83
CA ALA A 82 1.59 -0.57 8.34
C ALA A 82 2.70 -0.18 9.34
N LYS A 83 2.67 1.05 9.86
CA LYS A 83 3.60 1.49 10.92
C LYS A 83 3.48 0.64 12.18
N ALA A 84 2.26 0.29 12.59
CA ALA A 84 2.02 -0.60 13.73
C ALA A 84 2.57 -2.03 13.51
N ARG A 85 2.74 -2.45 12.25
CA ARG A 85 3.34 -3.73 11.85
C ARG A 85 4.82 -3.62 11.49
N GLU A 86 5.47 -2.50 11.82
CA GLU A 86 6.88 -2.22 11.53
C GLU A 86 7.22 -2.29 10.03
N LEU A 87 6.23 -2.02 9.17
CA LEU A 87 6.42 -1.93 7.73
C LEU A 87 6.77 -0.48 7.36
N SER A 88 7.72 -0.33 6.44
CA SER A 88 8.04 0.97 5.85
C SER A 88 6.85 1.39 4.97
N ALA A 89 6.15 2.44 5.38
CA ALA A 89 5.03 3.01 4.65
C ALA A 89 5.36 4.43 4.18
N CYS A 90 5.18 4.69 2.89
CA CYS A 90 5.17 6.05 2.34
C CYS A 90 3.78 6.31 1.73
N GLU A 91 3.16 7.41 2.14
CA GLU A 91 1.91 7.90 1.54
C GLU A 91 2.22 9.07 0.61
N GLY A 92 1.50 9.15 -0.50
CA GLY A 92 1.56 10.30 -1.40
C GLY A 92 0.39 10.22 -2.38
N GLY A 93 -0.45 11.25 -2.44
CA GLY A 93 -1.66 11.21 -3.25
C GLY A 93 -2.62 10.06 -2.85
N CYS A 94 -3.15 9.34 -3.85
CA CYS A 94 -4.11 8.25 -3.69
C CYS A 94 -3.46 6.86 -3.53
N ASN A 95 -2.24 6.78 -2.98
CA ASN A 95 -1.50 5.53 -2.86
C ASN A 95 -0.68 5.40 -1.56
N VAL A 96 -0.51 4.15 -1.12
CA VAL A 96 0.31 3.72 0.00
C VAL A 96 1.34 2.69 -0.47
N TYR A 97 2.61 2.95 -0.22
CA TYR A 97 3.72 2.07 -0.57
C TYR A 97 4.17 1.26 0.64
N LEU A 98 4.31 -0.07 0.52
CA LEU A 98 4.63 -0.96 1.65
C LEU A 98 5.85 -1.84 1.37
N ARG A 99 6.88 -1.74 2.22
CA ARG A 99 8.10 -2.57 2.15
C ARG A 99 8.56 -3.05 3.52
N ARG A 100 9.04 -4.29 3.61
CA ARG A 100 9.59 -4.90 4.84
C ARG A 100 10.97 -4.37 5.29
N SER A 101 11.70 -3.68 4.41
CA SER A 101 13.07 -3.23 4.71
C SER A 101 13.31 -1.78 4.29
N ALA A 102 13.80 -0.97 5.22
CA ALA A 102 14.16 0.45 5.10
C ALA A 102 15.36 0.75 4.17
N GLN A 103 15.65 -0.08 3.17
CA GLN A 103 16.51 0.32 2.06
C GLN A 103 15.72 1.27 1.18
N LEU A 104 15.92 2.56 1.47
CA LEU A 104 15.55 3.71 0.65
C LEU A 104 15.50 3.34 -0.83
N PHE A 105 14.32 3.46 -1.42
CA PHE A 105 14.23 3.82 -2.82
C PHE A 105 13.62 5.21 -2.93
N PHE A 106 14.39 6.22 -2.50
CA PHE A 106 14.35 7.49 -3.20
C PHE A 106 14.93 7.25 -4.60
N ARG A 107 14.14 6.64 -5.50
CA ARG A 107 14.25 6.99 -6.92
C ARG A 107 13.51 8.30 -7.13
N ASN A 108 14.21 9.34 -6.67
CA ASN A 108 14.26 10.69 -7.21
C ASN A 108 12.93 11.49 -7.34
N PRO A 109 12.65 12.45 -6.43
CA PRO A 109 11.66 13.52 -6.66
C PRO A 109 12.10 14.59 -7.68
N SER A 110 13.24 14.40 -8.35
CA SER A 110 13.91 15.38 -9.20
C SER A 110 14.30 14.80 -10.57
N SER A 111 13.29 14.39 -11.33
CA SER A 111 13.27 14.61 -12.79
C SER A 111 13.36 16.12 -13.13
N MET A 112 13.34 17.02 -12.14
CA MET A 112 13.88 18.38 -12.28
C MET A 112 15.37 18.40 -11.90
N LYS A 113 16.19 18.20 -12.93
CA LYS A 113 17.52 18.81 -13.18
C LYS A 113 18.35 19.21 -11.95
N THR A 114 19.47 18.50 -11.74
CA THR A 114 20.82 18.95 -12.17
C THR A 114 21.85 17.95 -11.66
N VAL A 115 22.61 17.41 -12.62
CA VAL A 115 23.76 16.55 -12.42
C VAL A 115 24.90 17.38 -11.80
N ARG A 116 25.54 16.77 -10.79
CA ARG A 116 26.76 17.18 -10.07
C ARG A 116 27.82 17.91 -10.91
N ASN A 117 28.60 18.75 -10.23
CA ASN A 117 30.06 18.75 -10.40
C ASN A 117 30.69 18.78 -8.99
N THR A 118 31.31 17.67 -8.56
CA THR A 118 32.77 17.41 -8.46
C THR A 118 33.37 17.94 -7.16
N LEU A 119 33.64 17.03 -6.21
CA LEU A 119 34.96 16.44 -5.88
C LEU A 119 35.81 17.39 -5.02
N GLY A 120 36.14 16.91 -3.82
CA GLY A 120 36.81 17.70 -2.79
C GLY A 120 38.28 18.02 -3.08
N ASN A 121 38.78 18.99 -2.33
CA ASN A 121 39.96 18.87 -1.49
C ASN A 121 39.82 19.85 -0.32
#